data_AF-A0A969SPL7-F1
#
_entry.id   AF-A0A969SPL7-F1
#
_cell.length_a   1.000
_cell.length_b   1.000
_cell.length_c   1.000
_cell.angle_alpha   90.00
_cell.angle_beta   90.00
_cell.angle_gamma   90.00
#
_symmetry.space_group_name_H-M   'P 1'
#
loop_
_entity.id
_entity.type
_entity.pdbx_description
1 polymer ?
#
loop_
_entity_poly.entity_id
_entity_poly.type
_entity_poly.pdbx_seq_one_letter_code
_entity_poly.pdbx_strand_id
1 'polypeptide(L)'
;MSRRKINTKKLKETDGKLREINKKSKNVNELFGVDLYPYSTTDSNVYEESIRKMNKIDLQEECIKNEEYPSDDREIMIMRLMKRFRIISGSRRNDLPDNVIKVSKEAERLMRALGGNY
;
A
#
# COMPACT_ATOMS: atom_id res chain seq x y z
N MET A 1 -23.86 33.50 41.40
CA MET A 1 -22.93 32.64 42.16
C MET A 1 -21.95 31.98 41.21
N SER A 2 -20.65 32.20 41.39
CA SER A 2 -19.58 31.77 40.49
C SER A 2 -19.33 30.26 40.58
N ARG A 3 -19.33 29.54 39.44
CA ARG A 3 -19.05 28.10 39.36
C ARG A 3 -17.55 27.88 39.57
N ARG A 4 -17.15 27.23 40.66
CA ARG A 4 -15.74 26.84 40.88
C ARG A 4 -15.32 25.85 39.80
N LYS A 5 -14.33 26.21 38.98
CA LYS A 5 -13.70 25.31 38.02
C LYS A 5 -12.86 24.29 38.79
N ILE A 6 -13.29 23.02 38.79
CA ILE A 6 -12.52 21.92 39.37
C ILE A 6 -11.34 21.66 38.45
N ASN A 7 -10.12 21.82 38.96
CA ASN A 7 -8.89 21.62 38.21
C ASN A 7 -8.59 20.10 38.19
N THR A 8 -8.93 19.42 37.10
CA THR A 8 -8.82 17.96 36.92
C THR A 8 -7.38 17.45 36.78
N LYS A 9 -6.36 18.31 36.98
CA LYS A 9 -4.94 17.99 36.80
C LYS A 9 -4.35 16.97 37.78
N LYS A 10 -5.12 16.42 38.72
CA LYS A 10 -4.62 15.46 39.71
C LYS A 10 -5.63 14.36 40.06
N LEU A 11 -6.30 13.77 39.05
CA LEU A 11 -6.77 12.39 39.23
C LEU A 11 -5.53 11.49 39.17
N LYS A 12 -5.08 11.01 40.33
CA LYS A 12 -4.12 9.91 40.41
C LYS A 12 -4.93 8.62 40.38
N GLU A 13 -4.82 7.87 39.30
CA GLU A 13 -5.31 6.50 39.23
C GLU A 13 -4.49 5.62 40.18
N THR A 14 -5.19 4.76 40.93
CA THR A 14 -4.65 3.90 42.00
C THR A 14 -3.97 2.65 41.45
N ASP A 15 -3.24 2.77 40.35
CA ASP A 15 -2.31 1.77 39.89
C ASP A 15 -0.98 2.49 39.67
N GLY A 16 0.05 2.15 40.43
CA GLY A 16 1.27 2.93 40.63
C GLY A 16 2.17 3.12 39.40
N LYS A 17 1.63 3.06 38.18
CA LYS A 17 2.35 3.31 36.94
C LYS A 17 2.03 4.73 36.46
N LEU A 18 2.90 5.67 36.84
CA LEU A 18 3.02 6.96 36.16
C LEU A 18 3.42 6.71 34.71
N ARG A 19 2.44 6.54 33.82
CA ARG A 19 2.71 6.65 32.39
C ARG A 19 2.88 8.14 32.11
N GLU A 20 4.10 8.53 31.76
CA GLU A 20 4.33 9.84 31.18
C GLU A 20 3.40 9.98 29.97
N ILE A 21 2.41 10.86 30.06
CA ILE A 21 1.60 11.29 28.92
C ILE A 21 2.49 12.21 28.08
N ASN A 22 3.57 11.65 27.56
CA ASN A 22 4.53 12.34 26.73
C ASN A 22 4.20 12.02 25.27
N LYS A 23 3.95 13.11 24.55
CA LYS A 23 3.78 13.25 23.11
C LYS A 23 2.37 12.95 22.58
N LYS A 24 1.71 14.05 22.21
CA LYS A 24 0.64 14.14 21.22
C LYS A 24 0.88 13.12 20.10
N SER A 25 0.19 11.98 20.12
CA SER A 25 0.05 11.12 18.94
C SER A 25 -0.69 11.95 17.91
N LYS A 26 0.00 12.33 16.82
CA LYS A 26 -0.56 13.28 15.84
C LYS A 26 -1.43 12.59 14.80
N ASN A 27 -1.46 11.27 14.74
CA ASN A 27 -2.31 10.54 13.81
C ASN A 27 -2.93 9.30 14.48
N VAL A 28 -4.22 9.07 14.18
CA VAL A 28 -4.97 7.87 14.60
C VAL A 28 -4.25 6.58 14.19
N ASN A 29 -3.48 6.62 13.10
CA ASN A 29 -2.75 5.46 12.59
C ASN A 29 -1.55 5.06 13.48
N GLU A 30 -0.88 6.02 14.13
CA GLU A 30 0.15 5.73 15.14
C GLU A 30 -0.44 5.08 16.39
N LEU A 31 -1.73 5.33 16.67
CA LEU A 31 -2.44 4.77 17.82
C LEU A 31 -2.72 3.27 17.65
N PHE A 32 -2.89 2.80 16.40
CA PHE A 32 -3.14 1.40 16.08
C PHE A 32 -1.87 0.62 15.70
N GLY A 33 -0.70 1.28 15.61
CA GLY A 33 0.54 0.63 15.21
C GLY A 33 0.50 0.05 13.79
N VAL A 34 -0.35 0.61 12.91
CA VAL A 34 -0.49 0.13 11.54
C VAL A 34 0.50 0.92 10.69
N ASP A 35 1.59 0.28 10.31
CA ASP A 35 2.46 0.79 9.24
C ASP A 35 1.61 0.89 7.97
N LEU A 36 1.29 2.12 7.55
CA LEU A 36 0.50 2.36 6.32
C LEU A 36 1.19 1.86 5.06
N TYR A 37 2.49 1.60 5.15
CA TYR A 37 3.31 1.23 4.01
C TYR A 37 4.20 0.04 4.39
N PRO A 38 3.97 -1.15 3.82
CA PRO A 38 4.64 -2.38 4.22
C PRO A 38 6.08 -2.49 3.71
N TYR A 39 6.55 -1.52 2.92
CA TYR A 39 7.88 -1.53 2.29
C TYR A 39 8.83 -0.50 2.91
N SER A 40 10.12 -0.80 2.85
CA SER A 40 11.17 0.10 3.34
C SER A 40 11.48 1.28 2.40
N THR A 41 10.98 1.26 1.16
CA THR A 41 11.27 2.25 0.12
C THR A 41 10.05 2.54 -0.75
N THR A 42 9.95 3.75 -1.28
CA THR A 42 8.98 4.14 -2.31
C THR A 42 9.56 4.06 -3.73
N ASP A 43 10.88 3.88 -3.86
CA ASP A 43 11.55 3.77 -5.15
C ASP A 43 11.49 2.32 -5.67
N SER A 44 10.88 2.16 -6.86
CA SER A 44 10.72 0.88 -7.54
C SER A 44 12.05 0.22 -7.88
N ASN A 45 13.09 0.98 -8.26
CA ASN A 45 14.37 0.41 -8.65
C ASN A 45 15.12 -0.13 -7.42
N VAL A 46 15.06 0.61 -6.32
CA VAL A 46 15.66 0.19 -5.04
C VAL A 46 14.97 -1.08 -4.52
N TYR A 47 13.63 -1.14 -4.62
CA TYR A 47 12.90 -2.34 -4.23
C TYR A 47 13.24 -3.52 -5.13
N GLU A 48 13.30 -3.33 -6.46
CA GLU A 48 13.66 -4.39 -7.40
C GLU A 48 15.07 -4.96 -7.14
N GLU A 49 16.05 -4.09 -6.90
CA GLU A 49 17.40 -4.55 -6.55
C GLU A 49 17.42 -5.34 -5.25
N SER A 50 16.61 -4.95 -4.26
CA SER A 50 16.54 -5.64 -2.97
C SER A 50 16.00 -7.06 -3.14
N ILE A 51 14.89 -7.24 -3.85
CA ILE A 51 14.29 -8.57 -4.09
C ILE A 51 15.13 -9.43 -5.03
N ARG A 52 15.86 -8.83 -5.99
CA ARG A 52 16.78 -9.57 -6.87
C ARG A 52 17.99 -10.12 -6.11
N LYS A 53 18.38 -9.53 -4.98
CA LYS A 53 19.47 -10.02 -4.12
C LYS A 53 19.02 -11.09 -3.13
N MET A 54 17.72 -11.25 -2.88
CA MET A 54 17.17 -12.25 -1.95
C MET A 54 17.42 -13.68 -2.43
N ASN A 55 17.58 -14.62 -1.50
CA ASN A 55 17.60 -16.03 -1.85
C ASN A 55 16.15 -16.53 -2.17
N LYS A 56 15.97 -17.76 -2.66
CA LYS A 56 14.63 -18.28 -3.02
C LYS A 56 13.69 -18.35 -1.81
N ILE A 57 14.20 -18.74 -0.64
CA ILE A 57 13.42 -18.90 0.58
C ILE A 57 12.92 -17.54 1.08
N ASP A 58 13.81 -16.56 1.16
CA ASP A 58 13.49 -15.18 1.53
C ASP A 58 12.45 -14.57 0.58
N LEU A 59 12.57 -14.85 -0.73
CA LEU A 59 11.58 -14.42 -1.74
C LEU A 59 10.20 -15.03 -1.48
N GLN A 60 10.13 -16.30 -1.08
CA GLN A 60 8.87 -16.96 -0.73
C GLN A 60 8.28 -16.36 0.54
N GLU A 61 9.10 -16.09 1.56
CA GLU A 61 8.67 -15.41 2.78
C GLU A 61 8.15 -13.99 2.49
N GLU A 62 8.84 -13.24 1.64
CA GLU A 62 8.43 -11.91 1.22
C GLU A 62 7.12 -11.96 0.43
N CYS A 63 6.89 -12.97 -0.43
CA CYS A 63 5.59 -13.19 -1.06
C CYS A 63 4.49 -13.38 -0.03
N ILE A 64 4.69 -14.25 0.97
CA ILE A 64 3.69 -14.52 2.03
C ILE A 64 3.39 -13.24 2.82
N LYS A 65 4.42 -12.48 3.19
CA LYS A 65 4.28 -11.21 3.92
C LYS A 65 3.47 -10.18 3.14
N ASN A 66 3.55 -10.21 1.82
CA ASN A 66 2.83 -9.31 0.91
C ASN A 66 1.48 -9.89 0.41
N GLU A 67 1.01 -10.99 1.01
CA GLU A 67 -0.24 -11.69 0.63
C GLU A 67 -0.24 -12.22 -0.82
N GLU A 68 0.94 -12.47 -1.38
CA GLU A 68 1.13 -13.07 -2.70
C GLU A 68 1.45 -14.56 -2.57
N TYR A 69 0.94 -15.38 -3.49
CA TYR A 69 1.20 -16.81 -3.45
C TYR A 69 2.63 -17.11 -3.94
N PRO A 70 3.47 -17.81 -3.14
CA PRO A 70 4.82 -18.17 -3.55
C PRO A 70 4.78 -19.12 -4.76
N SER A 71 5.81 -19.04 -5.61
CA SER A 71 5.94 -19.91 -6.78
C SER A 71 7.31 -20.59 -6.76
N ASP A 72 7.47 -21.64 -7.57
CA ASP A 72 8.78 -22.26 -7.75
C ASP A 72 9.69 -21.44 -8.66
N ASP A 73 9.09 -20.65 -9.56
CA ASP A 73 9.80 -19.75 -10.47
C ASP A 73 10.10 -18.40 -9.79
N ARG A 74 11.39 -18.07 -9.77
CA ARG A 74 11.92 -16.84 -9.17
C ARG A 74 11.43 -15.59 -9.89
N GLU A 75 11.39 -15.59 -11.21
CA GLU A 75 10.99 -14.41 -11.98
C GLU A 75 9.49 -14.12 -11.81
N ILE A 76 8.67 -15.16 -11.66
CA ILE A 76 7.24 -15.02 -11.37
C ILE A 76 7.02 -14.37 -10.00
N MET A 77 7.78 -14.78 -8.97
CA MET A 77 7.70 -14.17 -7.63
C MET A 77 8.11 -12.70 -7.65
N ILE A 78 9.24 -12.39 -8.31
CA ILE A 78 9.72 -11.00 -8.47
C ILE A 78 8.67 -10.14 -9.18
N MET A 79 8.11 -10.63 -10.29
CA MET A 79 7.08 -9.92 -11.04
C MET A 79 5.84 -9.62 -10.17
N ARG A 80 5.36 -10.59 -9.38
CA ARG A 80 4.20 -10.42 -8.49
C ARG A 80 4.48 -9.39 -7.39
N LEU A 81 5.62 -9.50 -6.72
CA LEU A 81 6.04 -8.55 -5.69
C LEU A 81 6.16 -7.13 -6.24
N MET A 82 6.79 -6.97 -7.41
CA MET A 82 6.89 -5.66 -8.09
C MET A 82 5.53 -5.09 -8.48
N LYS A 83 4.61 -5.95 -8.95
CA LYS A 83 3.23 -5.54 -9.27
C LYS A 83 2.52 -5.03 -8.02
N ARG A 84 2.59 -5.76 -6.91
CA ARG A 84 2.00 -5.35 -5.63
C ARG A 84 2.61 -4.05 -5.11
N PHE A 85 3.93 -3.95 -5.17
CA PHE A 85 4.66 -2.73 -4.79
C PHE A 85 4.20 -1.51 -5.58
N ARG A 86 4.04 -1.61 -6.90
CA ARG A 86 3.54 -0.50 -7.76
C ARG A 86 2.12 -0.07 -7.39
N ILE A 87 1.25 -1.01 -7.05
CA ILE A 87 -0.13 -0.72 -6.63
C ILE A 87 -0.14 0.07 -5.32
N ILE A 88 0.65 -0.35 -4.33
CA ILE A 88 0.67 0.26 -2.99
C ILE A 88 1.45 1.57 -2.97
N SER A 89 2.59 1.65 -3.67
CA SER A 89 3.41 2.87 -3.76
C SER A 89 2.73 4.01 -4.53
N GLY A 90 1.52 3.79 -5.06
CA GLY A 90 0.81 4.80 -5.85
C GLY A 90 1.51 5.12 -7.16
N SER A 91 2.52 4.33 -7.56
CA SER A 91 3.17 4.40 -8.86
C SER A 91 2.25 3.84 -9.94
N ARG A 92 1.06 4.44 -10.08
CA ARG A 92 0.28 4.37 -11.31
C ARG A 92 1.00 5.21 -12.36
N ARG A 93 2.11 4.70 -12.90
CA ARG A 93 2.32 4.93 -14.33
C ARG A 93 1.27 4.11 -15.03
N ASN A 94 0.58 4.74 -15.97
CA ASN A 94 -0.46 4.16 -16.80
C ASN A 94 0.14 3.12 -17.76
N ASP A 95 0.93 2.18 -17.27
CA ASP A 95 1.49 1.06 -18.00
C ASP A 95 0.48 -0.09 -18.00
N LEU A 96 -0.81 0.23 -18.17
CA LEU A 96 -1.64 -0.68 -18.93
C LEU A 96 -0.93 -0.79 -20.28
N PRO A 97 -0.65 -2.00 -20.80
CA PRO A 97 -0.33 -2.07 -22.22
C PRO A 97 -1.41 -1.29 -22.94
N ASP A 98 -1.06 -0.48 -23.93
CA ASP A 98 -1.97 0.11 -24.90
C ASP A 98 -2.66 -1.04 -25.69
N ASN A 99 -3.37 -1.93 -25.01
CA ASN A 99 -4.62 -2.48 -25.49
C ASN A 99 -5.66 -1.37 -25.36
N VAL A 100 -5.37 -0.22 -25.99
CA VAL A 100 -6.37 0.42 -26.83
C VAL A 100 -6.96 -0.73 -27.61
N ILE A 101 -8.19 -1.11 -27.29
CA ILE A 101 -8.97 -2.03 -28.10
C ILE A 101 -8.96 -1.38 -29.48
N LYS A 102 -8.04 -1.80 -30.36
CA LYS A 102 -8.07 -1.43 -31.77
C LYS A 102 -9.33 -2.09 -32.26
N VAL A 103 -10.42 -1.34 -32.22
CA VAL A 103 -11.69 -1.74 -32.78
C VAL A 103 -11.38 -2.17 -34.21
N SER A 104 -11.66 -3.43 -34.53
CA SER A 104 -11.50 -3.93 -35.90
C SER A 104 -12.18 -2.94 -36.84
N LYS A 105 -11.58 -2.65 -38.01
CA LYS A 105 -12.16 -1.74 -39.01
C LYS A 105 -13.62 -2.07 -39.34
N GLU A 106 -14.01 -3.34 -39.17
CA GLU A 106 -15.36 -3.83 -39.34
C GLU A 106 -16.31 -3.38 -38.22
N ALA A 107 -15.86 -3.40 -36.96
CA ALA A 107 -16.60 -2.90 -35.83
C ALA A 107 -16.71 -1.36 -35.85
N GLU A 108 -15.69 -0.63 -36.32
CA GLU A 108 -15.79 0.83 -36.56
C GLU A 108 -16.83 1.15 -37.64
N ARG A 109 -16.87 0.37 -38.73
CA ARG A 109 -17.88 0.53 -39.79
C ARG A 109 -19.30 0.30 -39.27
N LEU A 110 -19.52 -0.73 -38.48
CA LEU A 110 -20.83 -1.02 -37.88
C LEU A 110 -21.27 0.10 -36.93
N MET A 111 -20.36 0.59 -36.09
CA MET A 111 -20.69 1.67 -35.15
C MET A 111 -20.98 3.00 -35.86
N ARG A 112 -20.27 3.32 -36.96
CA ARG A 112 -20.62 4.48 -37.80
C ARG A 112 -21.96 4.31 -38.51
N ALA A 113 -22.27 3.11 -39.01
CA ALA A 113 -23.55 2.82 -39.65
C ALA A 113 -24.73 2.93 -38.67
N LEU A 114 -24.48 2.70 -37.37
CA LEU A 114 -25.45 2.81 -36.29
C LEU A 114 -25.49 4.22 -35.64
N GLY A 115 -24.71 5.19 -36.15
CA GLY A 115 -24.76 6.59 -35.72
C GLY A 115 -23.97 6.94 -34.45
N GLY A 116 -23.05 6.08 -34.00
CA GLY A 116 -22.16 6.37 -32.87
C GLY A 116 -20.93 7.19 -33.29
N ASN A 117 -20.66 8.30 -32.60
CA ASN A 117 -19.43 9.09 -32.76
C ASN A 117 -18.41 8.76 -31.65
N TYR A 118 -17.16 8.49 -32.05
CA TYR A 118 -15.95 8.51 -31.22
C TYR A 118 -14.96 9.49 -31.83
#